data_AF-A0A7R9V8D8-F1
#
_entry.id   AF-A0A7R9V8D8-F1
#
_cell.length_a   1.000
_cell.length_b   1.000
_cell.length_c   1.000
_cell.angle_alpha   90.00
_cell.angle_beta   90.00
_cell.angle_gamma   90.00
#
_symmetry.space_group_name_H-M   'P 1'
#
loop_
_entity.id
_entity.type
_entity.pdbx_description
1 polymer ?
#
loop_
_entity_poly.entity_id
_entity_poly.type
_entity_poly.pdbx_seq_one_letter_code
_entity_poly.pdbx_strand_id
1 'polypeptide(L)'
;STQLLSGLKELLWQVYELEESVRHGVAGPEQQAMLEQRIQALSSGMRDVADRTGMLEDLSVPVNLLRHLDEGGWPDHYTSESFKASVADNQASKGKVAAVLTFRNELLEQLAAQLPEETAQYRRICEGEAAAVKVERQEGDTAAVTTERQDGGAAR
;
A
#
# COMPACT_ATOMS: atom_id res chain seq x y z
N SER A 1 16.90 -8.99 2.41
CA SER A 1 16.89 -7.65 1.79
C SER A 1 18.28 -7.16 1.37
N THR A 2 19.29 -7.09 2.26
CA THR A 2 20.65 -6.64 1.91
C THR A 2 21.35 -7.46 0.82
N GLN A 3 21.15 -8.79 0.82
CA GLN A 3 21.71 -9.68 -0.22
C GLN A 3 21.06 -9.52 -1.59
N LEU A 4 19.77 -9.18 -1.66
CA LEU A 4 19.08 -8.90 -2.92
C LEU A 4 19.60 -7.59 -3.51
N LEU A 5 19.74 -6.55 -2.66
CA LEU A 5 20.32 -5.28 -3.07
C LEU A 5 21.77 -5.42 -3.54
N SER A 6 22.58 -6.24 -2.87
CA SER A 6 23.94 -6.56 -3.34
C SER A 6 23.90 -7.24 -4.70
N GLY A 7 23.05 -8.26 -4.86
CA GLY A 7 22.90 -8.97 -6.14
C GLY A 7 22.44 -8.05 -7.28
N LEU A 8 21.52 -7.12 -7.03
CA LEU A 8 21.10 -6.12 -8.03
C LEU A 8 22.23 -5.16 -8.40
N LYS A 9 23.07 -4.74 -7.43
CA LYS A 9 24.25 -3.91 -7.70
C LYS A 9 25.30 -4.66 -8.52
N GLU A 10 25.54 -5.92 -8.17
CA GLU A 10 26.45 -6.81 -8.91
C GLU A 10 25.96 -7.03 -10.35
N LEU A 11 24.66 -7.22 -10.55
CA LEU A 11 24.05 -7.30 -11.89
C LEU A 11 24.25 -6.01 -12.70
N LEU A 12 23.99 -4.85 -12.11
CA LEU A 12 24.20 -3.57 -12.78
C LEU A 12 25.66 -3.40 -13.19
N TRP A 13 26.58 -3.80 -12.32
CA TRP A 13 28.00 -3.79 -12.61
C TRP A 13 28.37 -4.75 -13.74
N GLN A 14 27.81 -5.97 -13.75
CA GLN A 14 28.01 -6.95 -14.83
C GLN A 14 27.50 -6.42 -16.18
N VAL A 15 26.37 -5.72 -16.20
CA VAL A 15 25.85 -5.08 -17.43
C VAL A 15 26.82 -3.99 -17.92
N TYR A 16 27.27 -3.10 -17.03
CA TYR A 16 28.26 -2.07 -17.38
C TYR A 16 29.55 -2.68 -17.94
N GLU A 17 30.06 -3.71 -17.28
CA GLU A 17 31.24 -4.45 -17.71
C GLU A 17 31.07 -5.11 -19.08
N LEU A 18 29.88 -5.65 -19.36
CA LEU A 18 29.53 -6.23 -20.65
C LEU A 18 29.48 -5.17 -21.74
N GLU A 19 28.82 -4.03 -21.48
CA GLU A 19 28.73 -2.90 -22.40
C GLU A 19 30.12 -2.40 -22.79
N GLU A 20 31.02 -2.23 -21.81
CA GLU A 20 32.38 -1.77 -22.08
C GLU A 20 33.17 -2.81 -22.90
N SER A 21 32.99 -4.10 -22.63
CA SER A 21 33.65 -5.17 -23.41
C SER A 21 33.15 -5.22 -24.86
N VAL A 22 31.86 -5.00 -25.08
CA VAL A 22 31.27 -4.92 -26.42
C VAL A 22 31.76 -3.67 -27.15
N ARG A 23 31.90 -2.54 -26.44
CA ARG A 23 32.38 -1.28 -27.00
C ARG A 23 33.83 -1.33 -27.48
N HIS A 24 34.69 -2.08 -26.80
CA HIS A 24 36.09 -2.29 -27.22
C HIS A 24 36.26 -3.28 -28.37
N GLY A 25 35.19 -3.98 -28.74
CA GLY A 25 35.16 -4.92 -29.85
C GLY A 25 35.86 -6.25 -29.54
N VAL A 26 35.47 -7.30 -30.27
CA VAL A 26 36.08 -8.63 -30.15
C VAL A 26 37.26 -8.72 -31.10
N ALA A 27 38.44 -8.35 -30.63
CA ALA A 27 39.66 -8.30 -31.44
C ALA A 27 40.43 -9.64 -31.53
N GLY A 28 39.89 -10.74 -30.97
CA GLY A 28 40.55 -12.03 -30.94
C GLY A 28 39.81 -13.10 -30.11
N PRO A 29 40.30 -14.36 -30.12
CA PRO A 29 39.66 -15.49 -29.45
C PRO A 29 39.64 -15.36 -27.92
N GLU A 30 40.61 -14.67 -27.32
CA GLU A 30 40.62 -14.39 -25.89
C GLU A 30 39.53 -13.40 -25.49
N GLN A 31 39.32 -12.33 -26.27
CA GLN A 31 38.25 -11.36 -26.03
C GLN A 31 36.87 -12.01 -26.24
N GLN A 32 36.76 -12.96 -27.17
CA GLN A 32 35.53 -13.71 -27.39
C GLN A 32 35.21 -14.63 -26.20
N ALA A 33 36.19 -15.40 -25.70
CA ALA A 33 36.02 -16.24 -24.53
C ALA A 33 35.65 -15.42 -23.27
N MET A 34 36.26 -14.24 -23.11
CA MET A 34 35.95 -13.32 -22.02
C MET A 34 34.51 -12.75 -22.12
N LEU A 35 34.04 -12.44 -23.33
CA LEU A 35 32.66 -12.01 -23.57
C LEU A 35 31.66 -13.12 -23.24
N GLU A 36 31.94 -14.35 -23.68
CA GLU A 36 31.12 -15.53 -23.37
C GLU A 36 31.04 -15.76 -21.85
N GLN A 37 32.16 -15.66 -21.15
CA GLN A 37 32.19 -15.76 -19.68
C GLN A 37 31.36 -14.66 -19.01
N ARG A 38 31.39 -13.41 -19.51
CA ARG A 38 30.59 -12.29 -18.98
C ARG A 38 29.10 -12.49 -19.21
N ILE A 39 28.69 -12.97 -20.38
CA ILE A 39 27.29 -13.30 -20.68
C ILE A 39 26.79 -14.43 -19.78
N GLN A 40 27.60 -15.46 -19.57
CA GLN A 40 27.27 -16.56 -18.65
C GLN A 40 27.15 -16.08 -17.21
N ALA A 41 28.07 -15.21 -16.76
CA ALA A 41 28.02 -14.61 -15.43
C ALA A 41 26.76 -13.75 -15.22
N LEU A 42 26.41 -12.92 -16.21
CA LEU A 42 25.17 -12.12 -16.18
C LEU A 42 23.92 -13.01 -16.14
N SER A 43 23.88 -14.05 -16.97
CA SER A 43 22.77 -15.01 -17.01
C SER A 43 22.59 -15.74 -15.67
N SER A 44 23.71 -16.13 -15.04
CA SER A 44 23.69 -16.74 -13.70
C SER A 44 23.22 -15.74 -12.65
N GLY A 45 23.75 -14.51 -12.66
CA GLY A 45 23.35 -13.46 -11.71
C GLY A 45 21.86 -13.11 -11.82
N MET A 46 21.31 -13.10 -13.03
CA MET A 46 19.89 -12.81 -13.25
C MET A 46 19.00 -13.91 -12.66
N ARG A 47 19.42 -15.17 -12.81
CA ARG A 47 18.72 -16.32 -12.22
C ARG A 47 18.79 -16.28 -10.68
N ASP A 48 19.96 -16.02 -10.12
CA ASP A 48 20.15 -15.88 -8.67
C ASP A 48 19.28 -14.76 -8.06
N VAL A 49 19.15 -13.62 -8.74
CA VAL A 49 18.29 -12.53 -8.29
C VAL A 49 16.81 -12.89 -8.45
N ALA A 50 16.42 -13.56 -9.54
CA ALA A 50 15.04 -14.03 -9.74
C ALA A 50 14.60 -14.99 -8.62
N ASP A 51 15.44 -15.96 -8.26
CA ASP A 51 15.16 -16.93 -7.20
C ASP A 51 15.01 -16.24 -5.83
N ARG A 52 15.80 -15.20 -5.57
CA ARG A 52 15.72 -14.39 -4.35
C ARG A 52 14.53 -13.43 -4.32
N THR A 53 13.96 -13.10 -5.49
CA THR A 53 12.79 -12.22 -5.60
C THR A 53 11.52 -12.90 -5.09
N GLY A 54 11.48 -14.24 -5.08
CA GLY A 54 10.40 -15.01 -4.44
C GLY A 54 10.20 -14.67 -2.95
N MET A 55 11.23 -14.14 -2.27
CA MET A 55 11.11 -13.65 -0.89
C MET A 55 10.26 -12.37 -0.74
N LEU A 56 9.87 -11.74 -1.86
CA LEU A 56 9.03 -10.54 -1.90
C LEU A 56 7.60 -10.82 -2.41
N GLU A 57 7.21 -12.08 -2.59
CA GLU A 57 5.88 -12.44 -3.11
C GLU A 57 4.72 -11.91 -2.24
N ASP A 58 4.92 -11.83 -0.92
CA ASP A 58 3.92 -11.27 0.01
C ASP A 58 3.84 -9.73 -0.02
N LEU A 59 4.74 -9.05 -0.74
CA LEU A 59 4.79 -7.59 -0.80
C LEU A 59 3.86 -7.06 -1.90
N SER A 60 2.68 -6.59 -1.50
CA SER A 60 1.77 -5.87 -2.40
C SER A 60 2.20 -4.40 -2.57
N VAL A 61 2.61 -4.03 -3.79
CA VAL A 61 3.00 -2.65 -4.13
C VAL A 61 1.87 -1.95 -4.91
N PRO A 62 1.46 -0.72 -4.54
CA PRO A 62 0.45 0.02 -5.30
C PRO A 62 0.88 0.27 -6.75
N VAL A 63 0.02 -0.05 -7.72
CA VAL A 63 0.30 0.16 -9.16
C VAL A 63 0.62 1.62 -9.49
N ASN A 64 -0.03 2.56 -8.81
CA ASN A 64 0.23 4.00 -8.99
C ASN A 64 1.65 4.40 -8.55
N LEU A 65 2.23 3.71 -7.55
CA LEU A 65 3.62 3.93 -7.16
C LEU A 65 4.57 3.43 -8.25
N LEU A 66 4.28 2.29 -8.87
CA LEU A 66 5.07 1.75 -9.99
C LEU A 66 5.06 2.72 -11.17
N ARG A 67 3.89 3.24 -11.55
CA ARG A 67 3.80 4.26 -12.62
C ARG A 67 4.60 5.52 -12.28
N HIS A 68 4.57 5.96 -11.03
CA HIS A 68 5.37 7.11 -10.59
C HIS A 68 6.88 6.84 -10.72
N LEU A 69 7.32 5.61 -10.40
CA LEU A 69 8.71 5.20 -10.54
C LEU A 69 9.14 5.12 -12.01
N ASP A 70 8.30 4.59 -12.90
CA ASP A 70 8.56 4.50 -14.34
C ASP A 70 8.74 5.88 -14.99
N GLU A 71 8.06 6.90 -14.46
CA GLU A 71 8.19 8.30 -14.89
C GLU A 71 9.45 8.99 -14.31
N GLY A 72 10.26 8.27 -13.53
CA GLY A 72 11.45 8.81 -12.86
C GLY A 72 11.16 9.54 -11.55
N GLY A 73 9.96 9.39 -11.01
CA GLY A 73 9.54 9.99 -9.75
C GLY A 73 10.17 9.32 -8.53
N TRP A 74 10.34 10.09 -7.45
CA TRP A 74 10.87 9.57 -6.20
C TRP A 74 9.74 8.89 -5.38
N PRO A 75 9.85 7.59 -5.06
CA PRO A 75 8.75 6.81 -4.46
C PRO A 75 8.25 7.37 -3.13
N ASP A 76 9.14 7.93 -2.31
CA ASP A 76 8.77 8.53 -1.03
C ASP A 76 7.88 9.77 -1.20
N HIS A 77 8.02 10.51 -2.30
CA HIS A 77 7.11 11.63 -2.60
C HIS A 77 5.68 11.13 -2.82
N TYR A 78 5.50 10.05 -3.59
CA TYR A 78 4.19 9.42 -3.77
C TYR A 78 3.55 9.01 -2.43
N THR A 79 4.34 8.41 -1.53
CA THR A 79 3.82 7.99 -0.21
C THR A 79 3.41 9.19 0.63
N SER A 80 4.21 10.25 0.62
CA SER A 80 3.93 11.50 1.34
C SER A 80 2.64 12.16 0.85
N GLU A 81 2.46 12.28 -0.46
CA GLU A 81 1.28 12.90 -1.05
C GLU A 81 0.03 12.06 -0.83
N SER A 82 0.12 10.74 -0.98
CA SER A 82 -1.01 9.82 -0.72
C SER A 82 -1.48 9.92 0.74
N PHE A 83 -0.54 10.02 1.68
CA PHE A 83 -0.86 10.21 3.09
C PHE A 83 -1.52 11.56 3.35
N LYS A 84 -0.96 12.66 2.82
CA LYS A 84 -1.53 14.01 2.98
C LYS A 84 -2.94 14.10 2.39
N ALA A 85 -3.16 13.54 1.20
CA ALA A 85 -4.48 13.48 0.57
C ALA A 85 -5.48 12.73 1.46
N SER A 86 -5.08 11.56 1.98
CA SER A 86 -5.93 10.77 2.90
C SER A 86 -6.26 11.52 4.18
N VAL A 87 -5.32 12.29 4.74
CA VAL A 87 -5.56 13.12 5.92
C VAL A 87 -6.55 14.26 5.59
N ALA A 88 -6.36 14.93 4.45
CA ALA A 88 -7.25 15.99 4.00
C ALA A 88 -8.67 15.47 3.77
N ASP A 89 -8.83 14.32 3.10
CA ASP A 89 -10.12 13.69 2.85
C ASP A 89 -10.82 13.28 4.16
N ASN A 90 -10.07 12.75 5.12
CA ASN A 90 -10.58 12.41 6.45
C ASN A 90 -11.06 13.66 7.21
N GLN A 91 -10.32 14.76 7.14
CA GLN A 91 -10.73 16.02 7.76
C GLN A 91 -11.97 16.61 7.07
N ALA A 92 -12.01 16.58 5.74
CA ALA A 92 -13.17 17.04 4.97
C ALA A 92 -14.41 16.20 5.28
N SER A 93 -14.26 14.87 5.38
CA SER A 93 -15.34 13.95 5.77
C SER A 93 -15.85 14.26 7.18
N LYS A 94 -14.95 14.44 8.15
CA LYS A 94 -15.31 14.86 9.52
C LYS A 94 -16.05 16.19 9.53
N GLY A 95 -15.60 17.17 8.76
CA GLY A 95 -16.26 18.47 8.61
C GLY A 95 -17.67 18.36 8.04
N LYS A 96 -17.85 17.55 6.99
CA LYS A 96 -19.17 17.26 6.40
C LYS A 96 -20.11 16.61 7.42
N VAL A 97 -19.62 15.61 8.16
CA VAL A 97 -20.41 14.95 9.22
C VAL A 97 -20.80 15.95 10.30
N ALA A 98 -19.87 16.77 10.77
CA ALA A 98 -20.16 17.80 11.76
C ALA A 98 -21.21 18.80 11.26
N ALA A 99 -21.09 19.28 10.02
CA ALA A 99 -22.06 20.21 9.43
C ALA A 99 -23.47 19.61 9.34
N VAL A 100 -23.58 18.34 8.91
CA VAL A 100 -24.87 17.63 8.85
C VAL A 100 -25.47 17.45 10.25
N LEU A 101 -24.65 17.12 11.25
CA LEU A 101 -25.11 16.99 12.64
C LEU A 101 -25.60 18.32 13.21
N THR A 102 -24.88 19.42 12.98
CA THR A 102 -25.28 20.76 13.40
C THR A 102 -26.60 21.15 12.73
N PHE A 103 -26.70 21.00 11.41
CA PHE A 103 -27.93 21.29 10.67
C PHE A 103 -29.12 20.46 11.18
N ARG A 104 -28.92 19.16 11.41
CA ARG A 104 -29.96 18.29 11.98
C ARG A 104 -30.41 18.79 13.34
N ASN A 105 -29.49 19.19 14.21
CA ASN A 105 -29.82 19.66 15.56
C ASN A 105 -30.62 20.98 15.50
N GLU A 106 -30.19 21.94 14.68
CA GLU A 106 -30.90 23.22 14.47
C GLU A 106 -32.30 23.00 13.87
N LEU A 107 -32.42 22.10 12.89
CA LEU A 107 -33.70 21.74 12.29
C LEU A 107 -34.64 21.12 13.33
N LEU A 108 -34.15 20.22 14.16
CA LEU A 108 -34.94 19.59 15.23
C LEU A 108 -35.35 20.59 16.32
N GLU A 109 -34.52 21.61 16.60
CA GLU A 109 -34.87 22.68 17.52
C GLU A 109 -36.01 23.54 16.97
N GLN A 110 -35.92 23.94 15.69
CA GLN A 110 -36.99 24.69 15.02
C GLN A 110 -38.29 23.89 14.92
N LEU A 111 -38.21 22.59 14.57
CA LEU A 111 -39.37 21.71 14.53
C LEU A 111 -39.97 21.50 15.93
N ALA A 112 -39.16 21.37 16.98
CA ALA A 112 -39.68 21.24 18.34
C ALA A 112 -40.50 22.46 18.78
N ALA A 113 -40.14 23.66 18.31
CA ALA A 113 -40.86 24.89 18.62
C ALA A 113 -42.20 25.00 17.88
N GLN A 114 -42.29 24.51 16.64
CA GLN A 114 -43.50 24.61 15.81
C GLN A 114 -44.42 23.39 15.93
N LEU A 115 -43.86 22.20 16.18
CA LEU A 115 -44.54 20.89 16.15
C LEU A 115 -43.96 19.95 17.24
N PRO A 116 -44.29 20.18 18.53
CA PRO A 116 -43.65 19.48 19.65
C PRO A 116 -43.99 17.98 19.72
N GLU A 117 -45.20 17.58 19.32
CA GLU A 117 -45.66 16.18 19.38
C GLU A 117 -44.96 15.30 18.32
N GLU A 118 -44.93 15.75 17.07
CA GLU A 118 -44.25 15.05 15.96
C GLU A 118 -42.74 14.95 16.19
N THR A 119 -42.12 16.01 16.74
CA THR A 119 -40.68 16.00 17.04
C THR A 119 -40.32 15.01 18.16
N ALA A 120 -41.23 14.81 19.12
CA ALA A 120 -41.04 13.80 20.17
C ALA A 120 -41.15 12.37 19.63
N GLN A 121 -42.04 12.11 18.67
CA GLN A 121 -42.13 10.83 17.98
C GLN A 121 -40.87 10.54 17.15
N TYR A 122 -40.39 11.52 16.39
CA TYR A 122 -39.16 11.39 15.59
C TYR A 122 -37.93 11.07 16.45
N ARG A 123 -37.76 11.74 17.60
CA ARG A 123 -36.64 11.46 18.53
C ARG A 123 -36.64 10.01 19.03
N ARG A 124 -37.80 9.46 19.37
CA ARG A 124 -37.92 8.06 19.84
C ARG A 124 -37.49 7.06 18.75
N ILE A 125 -37.81 7.34 17.49
CA ILE A 125 -37.40 6.51 16.35
C ILE A 125 -35.88 6.58 16.16
N CYS A 126 -35.30 7.78 16.15
CA CYS A 126 -33.85 7.94 16.02
C CYS A 126 -33.05 7.32 17.17
N GLU A 127 -33.56 7.38 18.41
CA GLU A 127 -32.96 6.72 19.56
C GLU A 127 -32.99 5.18 19.43
N GLY A 128 -34.09 4.63 18.89
CA GLY A 128 -34.22 3.21 18.57
C GLY A 128 -33.28 2.75 17.45
N GLU A 129 -33.16 3.53 16.36
CA GLU A 129 -32.26 3.24 15.24
C GLU A 129 -30.78 3.41 15.62
N ALA A 130 -30.44 4.43 16.43
CA ALA A 130 -29.09 4.64 16.92
C ALA A 130 -28.62 3.51 17.86
N ALA A 131 -29.54 2.90 18.60
CA ALA A 131 -29.26 1.70 19.40
C ALA A 131 -28.95 0.49 18.50
N ALA A 132 -29.67 0.31 17.38
CA ALA A 132 -29.42 -0.77 16.43
C ALA A 132 -28.07 -0.61 15.68
N VAL A 133 -27.73 0.61 15.23
CA VAL A 133 -26.48 0.89 14.50
C VAL A 133 -25.22 0.75 15.39
N LYS A 134 -25.34 0.95 16.71
CA LYS A 134 -24.22 0.73 17.65
C LYS A 134 -23.85 -0.74 17.84
N VAL A 135 -24.80 -1.65 17.67
CA VAL A 135 -24.58 -3.10 17.79
C VAL A 135 -23.73 -3.60 16.62
N GLU A 136 -24.04 -3.19 15.38
CA GLU A 136 -23.29 -3.60 14.19
C GLU A 136 -21.85 -3.05 14.14
N ARG A 137 -21.61 -1.84 14.70
CA ARG A 137 -20.25 -1.27 14.75
C ARG A 137 -19.32 -1.94 15.76
N GLN A 138 -19.85 -2.59 16.81
CA GLN A 138 -19.03 -3.32 17.78
C GLN A 138 -18.63 -4.71 17.29
N GLU A 139 -19.45 -5.37 16.46
CA GLU A 139 -19.10 -6.66 15.83
C GLU A 139 -17.99 -6.50 14.78
N GLY A 140 -17.96 -5.38 14.05
CA GLY A 140 -16.88 -5.08 13.10
C GLY A 140 -15.50 -4.87 13.74
N ASP A 141 -15.45 -4.36 14.98
CA ASP A 141 -14.20 -4.06 15.71
C ASP A 141 -13.67 -5.29 16.47
N THR A 142 -14.51 -6.28 16.78
CA THR A 142 -14.09 -7.56 17.38
C THR A 142 -13.61 -8.59 16.36
N ALA A 143 -14.08 -8.51 15.11
CA ALA A 143 -13.62 -9.38 14.02
C ALA A 143 -12.17 -9.05 13.56
N ALA A 144 -11.74 -7.79 13.65
CA ALA A 144 -10.40 -7.38 13.25
C ALA A 144 -9.29 -7.82 14.23
N VAL A 145 -9.64 -8.13 15.50
CA VAL A 145 -8.65 -8.46 16.56
C VAL A 145 -8.47 -9.96 16.76
N THR A 146 -9.27 -10.83 16.13
CA THR A 146 -9.20 -12.30 16.35
C THR A 146 -8.46 -13.11 15.29
N THR A 147 -7.80 -12.51 14.30
CA THR A 147 -7.00 -13.27 13.30
C THR A 147 -5.50 -13.31 13.59
N GLU A 148 -5.04 -12.87 14.76
CA GLU A 148 -3.64 -13.03 15.18
C GLU A 148 -3.52 -13.74 16.53
N ARG A 149 -3.61 -15.09 16.53
CA ARG A 149 -2.86 -16.01 17.39
C ARG A 149 -3.41 -17.43 17.26
N GLN A 150 -2.78 -18.21 16.39
CA GLN A 150 -2.34 -19.59 16.66
C GLN A 150 -1.78 -20.15 15.35
N ASP A 151 -0.46 -20.09 15.19
CA ASP A 151 0.26 -21.30 14.77
C ASP A 151 1.72 -21.19 15.21
N GLY A 152 1.92 -21.67 16.44
CA GLY A 152 3.21 -21.85 17.08
C GLY A 152 3.20 -23.15 17.87
N GLY A 153 3.29 -24.27 17.14
CA GLY A 153 3.91 -25.52 17.58
C GLY A 153 3.14 -26.45 18.53
N ALA A 154 2.91 -27.70 18.10
CA ALA A 154 3.49 -28.89 18.74
C ALA A 154 2.99 -30.20 18.08
N ALA A 155 3.92 -31.15 17.94
CA ALA A 155 3.75 -32.61 17.73
C ALA A 155 3.26 -33.02 16.31
N ARG A 156 3.99 -33.81 15.52
CA ARG A 156 4.83 -34.99 15.78
C ARG A 156 5.86 -35.18 14.68
#